data_AF-A0A1G1B7S6-F1
#
_entry.id   AF-A0A1G1B7S6-F1
#
_cell.length_a   1.000
_cell.length_b   1.000
_cell.length_c   1.000
_cell.angle_alpha   90.00
_cell.angle_beta   90.00
_cell.angle_gamma   90.00
#
_symmetry.space_group_name_H-M   'P 1'
#
loop_
_entity.id
_entity.type
_entity.pdbx_description
1 polymer ?
#
loop_
_entity_poly.entity_id
_entity_poly.type
_entity_poly.pdbx_seq_one_letter_code
_entity_poly.pdbx_strand_id
1 'polypeptide(L)'
;MIEAKWSVDNERGKGFRLSNDLPLFSEVEIDDYETKLKNFIFESDGKTNEEIRDYGYENSFLPKHSNQILKKLENEIEIVSIDGKDIKGTYLTNKSRQVLIKRKI
;
A
#
# COMPACT_ATOMS: atom_id res chain seq x y z
N MET A 1 25.88 26.66 40.30
CA MET A 1 25.57 26.73 38.85
C MET A 1 26.64 25.92 38.16
N ILE A 2 26.34 24.71 37.69
CA ILE A 2 27.32 23.78 37.15
C ILE A 2 27.35 23.99 35.64
N GLU A 3 28.42 24.61 35.14
CA GLU A 3 28.65 24.83 33.71
C GLU A 3 29.05 23.52 33.05
N ALA A 4 28.10 22.87 32.38
CA ALA A 4 28.38 21.69 31.56
C ALA A 4 29.10 22.13 30.27
N LYS A 5 30.44 22.05 30.26
CA LYS A 5 31.23 22.15 29.03
C LYS A 5 31.09 20.84 28.25
N TRP A 6 30.28 20.88 27.18
CA TRP A 6 30.28 19.83 26.16
C TRP A 6 31.64 19.85 25.49
N SER A 7 32.45 18.82 25.74
CA SER A 7 33.70 18.61 25.02
C SER A 7 33.31 18.19 23.61
N VAL A 8 33.56 19.08 22.63
CA VAL A 8 33.37 18.74 21.23
C VAL A 8 34.41 17.67 20.89
N ASP A 9 33.93 16.46 20.61
CA ASP A 9 34.76 15.38 20.14
C ASP A 9 35.35 15.75 18.77
N ASN A 10 36.69 15.74 18.67
CA ASN A 10 37.44 16.06 17.46
C ASN A 10 37.75 14.81 16.62
N GLU A 11 37.18 13.65 16.95
CA GLU A 11 37.30 12.47 16.10
C GLU A 11 36.55 12.68 14.77
N ARG A 12 37.34 13.08 13.77
CA ARG A 12 36.93 13.19 12.36
C ARG A 12 36.29 11.89 11.89
N GLY A 13 34.96 11.87 11.87
CA GLY A 13 34.19 10.86 11.16
C GLY A 13 34.61 10.82 9.69
N LYS A 14 35.10 9.68 9.22
CA LYS A 14 35.15 9.42 7.77
C LYS A 14 33.71 9.47 7.28
N GLY A 15 33.36 10.58 6.62
CA GLY A 15 31.99 10.81 6.13
C GLY A 15 31.47 9.59 5.39
N PHE A 16 30.26 9.18 5.72
CA PHE A 16 29.56 8.13 5.00
C PHE A 16 29.33 8.61 3.57
N ARG A 17 30.02 8.01 2.61
CA ARG A 17 29.79 8.26 1.18
C ARG A 17 28.62 7.36 0.75
N LEU A 18 27.41 7.91 0.77
CA LEU A 18 26.26 7.27 0.14
C LEU A 18 26.47 7.39 -1.38
N SER A 19 27.01 6.36 -2.01
CA SER A 19 27.30 6.35 -3.45
C SER A 19 26.06 6.07 -4.30
N ASN A 20 24.91 6.67 -3.96
CA ASN A 20 23.67 6.68 -4.75
C ASN A 20 22.72 7.75 -4.19
N ASP A 21 22.97 9.01 -4.55
CA ASP A 21 22.05 10.12 -4.25
C ASP A 21 20.81 10.02 -5.17
N LEU A 22 19.85 9.18 -4.81
CA LEU A 22 18.48 9.44 -5.23
C LEU A 22 17.99 10.67 -4.44
N PRO A 23 17.40 11.68 -5.09
CA PRO A 23 16.86 12.83 -4.38
C PRO A 23 15.83 12.34 -3.36
N LEU A 24 15.92 12.82 -2.12
CA LEU A 24 14.98 12.45 -1.03
C LEU A 24 13.50 12.68 -1.41
N PHE A 25 13.26 13.55 -2.40
CA PHE A 25 11.95 13.91 -2.95
C PHE A 25 11.82 13.61 -4.45
N SER A 26 12.61 12.69 -5.00
CA SER A 26 12.35 12.24 -6.38
C SER A 26 11.00 11.54 -6.43
N GLU A 27 10.09 12.03 -7.26
CA GLU A 27 8.92 11.28 -7.71
C GLU A 27 9.42 10.05 -8.45
N VAL A 28 9.59 8.94 -7.73
CA VAL A 28 9.69 7.62 -8.35
C VAL A 28 8.27 7.25 -8.76
N GLU A 29 7.78 7.86 -9.85
CA GLU A 29 6.58 7.43 -10.55
C GLU A 29 6.89 6.16 -11.35
N ILE A 30 7.00 5.02 -10.67
CA ILE A 30 6.60 3.72 -11.22
C ILE A 30 6.06 2.93 -10.05
N ASP A 31 4.84 3.28 -9.62
CA ASP A 31 4.17 2.54 -8.56
C ASP A 31 3.66 1.21 -9.14
N ASP A 32 4.56 0.21 -9.23
CA ASP A 32 4.29 -1.16 -9.67
C ASP A 32 3.18 -1.83 -8.84
N TYR A 33 2.75 -1.18 -7.76
CA TYR A 33 1.63 -1.61 -6.95
C TYR A 33 0.32 -1.77 -7.73
N GLU A 34 0.04 -0.92 -8.73
CA GLU A 34 -1.17 -1.08 -9.56
C GLU A 34 -1.15 -2.42 -10.33
N THR A 35 -0.02 -2.73 -10.98
CA THR A 35 0.18 -3.99 -11.70
C THR A 35 0.15 -5.18 -10.74
N LYS A 36 0.88 -5.08 -9.62
CA LYS A 36 0.94 -6.12 -8.58
C LYS A 36 -0.45 -6.43 -8.01
N LEU A 37 -1.21 -5.41 -7.64
CA LEU A 37 -2.55 -5.57 -7.09
C LEU A 37 -3.51 -6.16 -8.14
N LYS A 38 -3.41 -5.71 -9.39
CA LYS A 38 -4.21 -6.27 -10.49
C LYS A 38 -3.91 -7.77 -10.69
N ASN A 39 -2.64 -8.14 -10.75
CA ASN A 39 -2.22 -9.54 -10.88
C ASN A 39 -2.69 -10.37 -9.68
N PHE A 40 -2.53 -9.86 -8.46
CA PHE A 40 -2.99 -10.53 -7.24
C PHE A 40 -4.49 -10.86 -7.25
N ILE A 41 -5.33 -9.97 -7.79
CA ILE A 41 -6.78 -10.19 -7.92
C ILE A 41 -7.07 -11.14 -9.09
N PHE A 42 -6.36 -11.03 -10.21
CA PHE A 42 -6.72 -11.71 -11.47
C PHE A 42 -6.10 -13.10 -11.63
N GLU A 43 -5.03 -13.41 -10.91
CA GLU A 43 -4.39 -14.73 -10.88
C GLU A 43 -5.16 -15.76 -10.02
N SER A 44 -6.15 -15.30 -9.25
CA SER A 44 -7.00 -16.13 -8.40
C SER A 44 -8.47 -15.98 -8.76
N ASP A 45 -9.34 -16.85 -8.23
CA ASP A 45 -10.81 -16.77 -8.41
C ASP A 45 -11.46 -15.55 -7.71
N GLY A 46 -10.64 -14.62 -7.21
CA GLY A 46 -11.04 -13.43 -6.47
C GLY A 46 -10.35 -13.36 -5.11
N LYS A 47 -10.34 -12.15 -4.55
CA LYS A 47 -9.77 -11.81 -3.26
C LYS A 47 -10.77 -11.08 -2.38
N THR A 48 -10.79 -11.43 -1.11
CA THR A 48 -11.60 -10.73 -0.11
C THR A 48 -11.06 -9.32 0.12
N ASN A 49 -11.93 -8.43 0.60
CA ASN A 49 -11.53 -7.09 1.02
C ASN A 49 -10.46 -7.09 2.12
N GLU A 50 -10.45 -8.10 2.98
CA GLU A 50 -9.40 -8.29 3.99
C GLU A 50 -8.07 -8.69 3.36
N GLU A 51 -8.05 -9.66 2.45
CA GLU A 51 -6.84 -10.06 1.72
C GLU A 51 -6.24 -8.90 0.92
N ILE A 52 -7.07 -8.10 0.24
CA ILE A 52 -6.59 -6.93 -0.51
C ILE A 52 -6.03 -5.85 0.41
N ARG A 53 -6.62 -5.66 1.59
CA ARG A 53 -6.10 -4.73 2.59
C ARG A 53 -4.74 -5.20 3.09
N ASP A 54 -4.64 -6.47 3.46
CA ASP A 54 -3.44 -7.04 4.06
C ASP A 54 -2.30 -7.09 3.03
N TYR A 55 -2.60 -7.42 1.75
CA TYR A 55 -1.66 -7.29 0.63
C TYR A 55 -1.15 -5.86 0.44
N GLY A 56 -2.03 -4.87 0.62
CA GLY A 56 -1.62 -3.46 0.60
C GLY A 56 -0.62 -3.14 1.69
N TYR A 57 -0.87 -3.57 2.93
CA TYR A 57 0.06 -3.37 4.04
C TYR A 57 1.41 -4.06 3.83
N GLU A 58 1.41 -5.28 3.28
CA GLU A 58 2.64 -6.00 2.94
C GLU A 58 3.50 -5.25 1.90
N ASN A 59 2.85 -4.52 0.99
CA ASN A 59 3.53 -3.70 -0.01
C ASN A 59 3.76 -2.24 0.46
N SER A 60 3.51 -1.91 1.73
CA SER A 60 3.64 -0.55 2.30
C SER A 60 2.61 0.48 1.76
N PHE A 61 1.46 0.02 1.29
CA PHE A 61 0.36 0.87 0.83
C PHE A 61 -0.81 0.90 1.80
N LEU A 62 -1.34 2.11 2.01
CA LEU A 62 -2.58 2.30 2.77
C LEU A 62 -3.81 1.85 1.95
N PRO A 63 -4.92 1.47 2.60
CA PRO A 63 -6.17 1.10 1.93
C PRO A 63 -6.71 2.17 0.97
N LYS A 64 -6.35 3.44 1.18
CA LYS A 64 -6.70 4.54 0.29
C LYS A 64 -6.09 4.35 -1.11
N HIS A 65 -4.85 3.89 -1.21
CA HIS A 65 -4.18 3.63 -2.49
C HIS A 65 -4.82 2.45 -3.22
N SER A 66 -5.04 1.34 -2.50
CA SER A 66 -5.76 0.19 -3.05
C SER A 66 -7.16 0.58 -3.56
N ASN A 67 -7.91 1.40 -2.81
CA ASN A 67 -9.21 1.89 -3.25
C ASN A 67 -9.13 2.78 -4.51
N GLN A 68 -8.09 3.60 -4.66
CA GLN A 68 -7.89 4.37 -5.88
C GLN A 68 -7.67 3.46 -7.08
N ILE A 69 -6.87 2.40 -6.93
CA ILE A 69 -6.64 1.40 -7.99
C ILE A 69 -7.92 0.62 -8.29
N LEU A 70 -8.62 0.11 -7.28
CA LEU A 70 -9.87 -0.61 -7.46
C LEU A 70 -10.94 0.24 -8.17
N LYS A 71 -10.97 1.55 -7.91
CA LYS A 71 -11.85 2.49 -8.61
C LYS A 71 -11.48 2.65 -10.08
N LYS A 72 -10.18 2.64 -10.43
CA LYS A 72 -9.76 2.62 -11.85
C LYS A 72 -10.17 1.31 -12.53
N LEU A 73 -10.14 0.20 -11.80
CA LEU A 73 -10.46 -1.14 -12.31
C LEU A 73 -11.96 -1.49 -12.24
N GLU A 74 -12.85 -0.55 -11.90
CA GLU A 74 -14.29 -0.80 -11.68
C GLU A 74 -14.99 -1.48 -12.87
N ASN A 75 -14.50 -1.26 -14.10
CA ASN A 75 -15.03 -1.91 -15.31
C ASN A 75 -14.52 -3.35 -15.52
N GLU A 76 -13.40 -3.71 -14.91
CA GLU A 76 -12.74 -5.02 -15.06
C GLU A 76 -13.02 -5.97 -13.88
N ILE A 77 -13.54 -5.45 -12.77
CA ILE A 77 -13.81 -6.22 -11.55
C ILE A 77 -15.30 -6.33 -11.25
N GLU A 78 -15.66 -7.39 -10.54
CA GLU A 78 -16.97 -7.59 -9.95
C GLU A 78 -16.81 -7.73 -8.44
N ILE A 79 -17.70 -7.08 -7.67
CA ILE A 79 -17.76 -7.17 -6.22
C ILE A 79 -18.98 -8.01 -5.84
N VAL A 80 -18.76 -9.12 -5.14
CA VAL A 80 -19.80 -10.04 -4.67
C VAL A 80 -19.88 -9.97 -3.15
N SER A 81 -21.09 -9.80 -2.61
CA SER A 81 -21.29 -9.83 -1.16
C SER A 81 -21.29 -11.27 -0.68
N ILE A 82 -20.43 -11.58 0.29
CA ILE A 82 -20.46 -12.86 1.00
C ILE A 82 -21.57 -12.83 2.06
N ASP A 83 -21.82 -11.66 2.66
CA ASP A 83 -22.78 -11.45 3.74
C ASP A 83 -24.26 -11.37 3.29
N GLY A 84 -24.55 -11.43 1.98
CA GLY A 84 -25.92 -11.31 1.43
C GLY A 84 -26.57 -9.93 1.60
N LYS A 85 -25.77 -8.88 1.81
CA LYS A 85 -26.23 -7.50 2.02
C LYS A 85 -25.85 -6.62 0.82
N ASP A 86 -26.60 -5.53 0.60
CA ASP A 86 -26.32 -4.60 -0.49
C ASP A 86 -24.88 -4.07 -0.47
N ILE A 87 -24.31 -3.98 -1.68
CA ILE A 87 -22.94 -3.57 -1.95
C ILE A 87 -22.95 -2.09 -2.37
N LYS A 88 -22.16 -1.27 -1.68
CA LYS A 88 -21.98 0.16 -1.98
C LYS A 88 -20.50 0.51 -2.25
N GLY A 89 -19.60 -0.47 -2.19
CA GLY A 89 -18.17 -0.27 -2.37
C GLY A 89 -17.33 -1.50 -1.97
N THR A 90 -16.03 -1.28 -1.82
CA THR A 90 -14.98 -2.30 -1.59
C THR A 90 -14.75 -2.64 -0.12
N TYR A 91 -15.16 -1.76 0.81
CA TYR A 91 -15.13 -1.99 2.26
C TYR A 91 -13.77 -2.42 2.86
N LEU A 92 -12.64 -2.01 2.27
CA LEU A 92 -11.29 -2.45 2.71
C LEU A 92 -11.00 -2.18 4.21
N THR A 93 -11.49 -1.07 4.77
CA THR A 93 -11.26 -0.71 6.19
C THR A 93 -12.35 -1.23 7.13
N ASN A 94 -13.45 -1.79 6.59
CA ASN A 94 -14.58 -2.21 7.41
C ASN A 94 -14.40 -3.66 7.86
N LYS A 95 -14.29 -3.88 9.17
CA LYS A 95 -14.11 -5.21 9.77
C LYS A 95 -15.38 -6.06 9.84
N SER A 96 -16.55 -5.45 9.63
CA SER A 96 -17.86 -6.11 9.79
C SER A 96 -18.50 -6.55 8.48
N ARG A 97 -17.88 -6.21 7.34
CA ARG A 97 -18.40 -6.48 6.00
C ARG A 97 -17.36 -7.27 5.23
N GLN A 98 -17.80 -8.37 4.64
CA GLN A 98 -16.96 -9.19 3.78
C GLN A 98 -17.51 -9.20 2.35
N VAL A 99 -16.62 -8.83 1.43
CA VAL A 99 -16.90 -8.83 -0.01
C VAL A 99 -15.76 -9.53 -0.75
N LEU A 100 -16.12 -10.27 -1.79
CA LEU A 100 -15.19 -10.88 -2.72
C LEU A 100 -15.04 -9.97 -3.94
N ILE A 101 -13.83 -9.61 -4.28
CA ILE A 101 -13.47 -8.82 -5.45
C ILE A 101 -12.80 -9.76 -6.44
N LYS A 102 -13.39 -9.95 -7.61
CA LYS A 102 -12.89 -10.87 -8.64
C LYS A 102 -12.92 -10.22 -10.01
N ARG A 103 -12.25 -10.85 -10.98
CA ARG A 103 -12.30 -10.42 -12.38
C ARG A 103 -13.71 -10.61 -12.94
N LYS A 104 -14.20 -9.61 -13.67
CA LYS A 104 -15.44 -9.68 -14.45
C LYS A 104 -15.19 -10.53 -15.71
N ILE A 105 -16.01 -11.57 -15.91
CA ILE A 105 -15.97 -12.46 -17.07
C ILE A 105 -16.92 -11.93 -18.15
#